data_AF-A0A966J3J5-F1
#
_entry.id   AF-A0A966J3J5-F1
#
_cell.length_a   1.000
_cell.length_b   1.000
_cell.length_c   1.000
_cell.angle_alpha   90.00
_cell.angle_beta   90.00
_cell.angle_gamma   90.00
#
_symmetry.space_group_name_H-M   'P 1'
#
loop_
_entity.id
_entity.type
_entity.pdbx_description
1 polymer ?
#
loop_
_entity_poly.entity_id
_entity_poly.type
_entity_poly.pdbx_seq_one_letter_code
_entity_poly.pdbx_strand_id
1 'polypeptide(L)'
;MWFTRVSLLNPVFATMVMAAFVVLGLFGYQRLQIDQFPNIDFPVVVITTEYPGASPEIVETEVSKKIEEGVNSIAGINSLISRSYEGQSVVVIEFQLHINGRKAADDVR
;
A
#
# COMPACT_ATOMS: atom_id res chain seq x y z
N MET A 1 4.88 44.30 19.20
CA MET A 1 5.88 43.27 19.55
C MET A 1 5.90 43.01 21.06
N TRP A 2 4.82 42.43 21.62
CA TRP A 2 4.75 42.17 23.06
C TRP A 2 5.62 40.95 23.45
N PHE A 3 5.59 39.91 22.62
CA PHE A 3 6.41 38.69 22.78
C PHE A 3 7.90 39.00 22.81
N THR A 4 8.38 39.84 21.89
CA THR A 4 9.78 40.29 21.83
C THR A 4 10.19 41.08 23.07
N ARG A 5 9.29 41.89 23.63
CA ARG A 5 9.54 42.67 24.86
C ARG A 5 9.69 41.76 26.08
N VAL A 6 8.85 40.73 26.21
CA VAL A 6 8.93 39.73 27.30
C VAL A 6 10.21 38.92 27.21
N SER A 7 10.60 38.47 26.00
CA SER A 7 11.83 37.72 25.77
C SER A 7 13.11 38.54 26.00
N LEU A 8 13.09 39.85 25.70
CA LEU A 8 14.22 40.76 25.96
C LEU A 8 14.39 41.11 27.44
N LEU A 9 13.30 41.24 28.19
CA LEU A 9 13.33 41.57 29.62
C LEU A 9 13.71 40.37 30.50
N ASN A 10 13.48 39.14 30.02
CA ASN A 10 13.78 37.91 30.75
C ASN A 10 14.62 36.95 29.88
N PRO A 11 15.91 37.25 29.66
CA PRO A 11 16.76 36.46 28.76
C PRO A 11 16.91 35.00 29.22
N VAL A 12 16.88 34.74 30.54
CA VAL A 12 16.94 33.38 31.10
C VAL A 12 15.68 32.58 30.77
N PHE A 13 14.50 33.21 30.79
CA PHE A 13 13.25 32.54 30.43
C PHE A 13 13.26 32.12 28.94
N ALA A 14 13.72 33.00 28.06
CA ALA A 14 13.82 32.71 26.63
C ALA A 14 14.78 31.55 26.32
N THR A 15 15.93 31.50 26.99
CA THR A 15 16.91 30.41 26.81
C THR A 15 16.41 29.08 27.37
N MET A 16 15.70 29.08 28.50
CA MET A 16 15.10 27.86 29.06
C MET A 16 14.03 27.26 28.13
N VAL A 17 13.18 28.10 27.54
CA VAL A 17 12.17 27.64 26.56
C VAL A 17 12.83 27.07 25.32
N MET A 18 13.88 27.72 24.81
CA MET A 18 14.66 27.20 23.69
C MET A 18 15.31 25.86 24.03
N ALA A 19 15.94 25.74 25.20
CA ALA A 19 16.55 24.50 25.67
C ALA A 19 15.51 23.38 25.84
N ALA A 20 14.31 23.69 26.32
CA ALA A 20 13.21 22.73 26.43
C ALA A 20 12.82 22.16 25.05
N PHE A 21 12.69 23.01 24.02
CA PHE A 21 12.42 22.55 22.67
C PHE A 21 13.56 21.71 22.08
N VAL A 22 14.82 22.07 22.35
CA VAL A 22 15.98 21.29 21.90
C VAL A 22 15.98 19.90 22.54
N VAL A 23 15.75 19.81 23.86
CA VAL A 23 15.70 18.52 24.57
C VAL A 23 14.54 17.66 24.06
N LEU A 24 13.34 18.24 23.90
CA LEU A 24 12.18 17.53 23.36
C LEU A 24 12.43 17.06 21.92
N GLY A 25 13.06 17.89 21.09
CA GLY A 25 13.46 17.55 19.73
C GLY A 25 14.47 16.40 19.70
N LEU A 26 15.47 16.43 20.58
CA LEU A 26 16.50 15.38 20.67
C LEU A 26 15.88 14.03 21.07
N PHE A 27 14.98 14.03 22.06
CA PHE A 27 14.24 12.84 22.47
C PHE A 27 13.31 12.32 21.36
N GLY A 28 12.62 13.22 20.65
CA GLY A 28 11.76 12.87 19.52
C GLY A 28 12.54 12.26 18.36
N TYR A 29 13.71 12.81 18.05
CA TYR A 29 14.59 12.32 16.98
C TYR A 29 15.14 10.93 17.28
N GLN A 30 15.55 10.66 18.52
CA GLN A 30 16.04 9.33 18.92
C GLN A 30 14.94 8.26 18.92
N ARG A 31 13.69 8.65 19.15
CA ARG A 31 12.54 7.74 19.19
C ARG A 31 11.90 7.51 17.82
N LEU A 32 12.26 8.30 16.82
CA LEU A 32 11.72 8.15 15.48
C LEU A 32 12.24 6.84 14.88
N GLN A 33 11.34 5.87 14.74
CA GLN A 33 11.64 4.62 14.07
C GLN A 33 11.80 4.91 12.58
N ILE A 34 13.01 4.71 12.06
CA ILE A 34 13.30 4.82 10.64
C ILE A 34 13.10 3.42 10.06
N ASP A 35 11.89 3.15 9.58
CA ASP A 35 11.63 1.93 8.82
C ASP A 35 12.18 2.11 7.40
N GLN A 36 13.07 1.18 6.97
CA GLN A 36 13.63 1.18 5.61
C GLN A 36 12.57 0.88 4.54
N PHE A 37 11.51 0.20 4.94
CA PHE A 37 10.32 -0.04 4.13
C PHE A 37 9.14 0.54 4.91
N PRO A 38 8.57 1.69 4.51
CA PRO A 38 7.27 2.06 5.06
C PRO A 38 6.30 0.89 4.83
N ASN A 39 5.41 0.61 5.78
CA ASN A 39 4.40 -0.46 5.62
C ASN A 39 3.46 -0.09 4.46
N ILE A 40 3.86 -0.43 3.24
CA ILE A 40 3.07 -0.30 2.03
C ILE A 40 2.51 -1.68 1.75
N ASP A 41 1.28 -1.90 2.20
CA ASP A 41 0.54 -3.11 1.91
C ASP A 41 -0.06 -3.00 0.50
N PHE A 42 0.59 -3.63 -0.48
CA PHE A 42 0.05 -3.72 -1.83
C PHE A 42 -1.12 -4.73 -1.85
N PRO A 43 -2.35 -4.29 -2.17
CA PRO A 43 -3.49 -5.20 -2.27
C PRO A 43 -3.36 -6.08 -3.53
N VAL A 44 -2.99 -7.35 -3.35
CA VAL A 44 -2.87 -8.34 -4.43
C VAL A 44 -3.85 -9.48 -4.21
N VAL A 45 -4.63 -9.81 -5.23
CA VAL A 45 -5.55 -10.95 -5.25
C VAL A 45 -5.08 -11.94 -6.30
N VAL A 46 -5.01 -13.22 -5.93
CA VAL A 46 -4.61 -14.31 -6.82
C VAL A 46 -5.79 -15.25 -7.00
N ILE A 47 -6.20 -15.44 -8.26
CA ILE A 47 -7.24 -16.37 -8.66
C ILE A 47 -6.53 -17.56 -9.32
N THR A 48 -6.77 -18.76 -8.79
CA THR A 48 -6.26 -20.00 -9.37
C THR A 48 -7.44 -20.84 -9.82
N THR A 49 -7.44 -21.20 -11.10
CA THR A 49 -8.50 -22.01 -11.70
C THR A 49 -7.89 -23.25 -12.34
N GLU A 50 -8.42 -24.42 -12.01
CA GLU A 50 -7.98 -25.69 -12.58
C GLU A 50 -8.88 -26.07 -13.75
N TYR A 51 -8.28 -26.45 -14.87
CA TYR A 51 -8.98 -26.90 -16.07
C TYR A 51 -8.23 -28.10 -16.69
N PRO A 52 -8.27 -29.27 -16.03
CA PRO A 52 -7.41 -30.40 -16.36
C PRO A 52 -7.67 -30.94 -17.77
N GLY A 53 -6.59 -31.30 -18.48
CA GLY A 53 -6.67 -31.87 -19.83
C GLY A 53 -6.79 -30.86 -20.97
N ALA A 54 -6.66 -29.56 -20.69
CA ALA A 54 -6.61 -28.52 -21.69
C ALA A 54 -5.18 -28.02 -21.94
N SER A 55 -4.87 -27.72 -23.21
CA SER A 55 -3.61 -27.10 -23.58
C SER A 55 -3.55 -25.65 -23.05
N PRO A 56 -2.35 -25.08 -22.85
CA PRO A 56 -2.19 -23.71 -22.39
C PRO A 56 -2.98 -22.68 -23.21
N GLU A 57 -3.05 -22.83 -24.54
CA GLU A 57 -3.77 -21.92 -25.44
C GLU A 57 -5.30 -21.97 -25.22
N ILE A 58 -5.83 -23.17 -24.96
CA ILE A 58 -7.25 -23.37 -24.65
C ILE A 58 -7.55 -22.73 -23.28
N VAL A 59 -6.71 -22.97 -22.28
CA VAL A 59 -6.84 -22.38 -20.94
C VAL A 59 -6.82 -20.86 -20.99
N GLU A 60 -5.94 -20.28 -21.81
CA GLU A 60 -5.86 -18.82 -21.98
C GLU A 60 -7.17 -18.26 -22.52
N THR A 61 -7.70 -18.85 -23.59
CA THR A 61 -8.87 -18.31 -24.30
C THR A 61 -10.17 -18.56 -23.54
N GLU A 62 -10.36 -19.76 -22.99
CA GLU A 62 -11.62 -20.15 -22.35
C GLU A 62 -11.69 -19.85 -20.86
N VAL A 63 -10.55 -19.74 -20.17
CA VAL A 63 -10.48 -19.52 -18.71
C VAL A 63 -9.90 -18.15 -18.40
N SER A 64 -8.60 -17.94 -18.69
CA SER A 64 -7.90 -16.72 -18.30
C SER A 64 -8.60 -15.47 -18.85
N LYS A 65 -8.92 -15.45 -20.14
CA LYS A 65 -9.57 -14.29 -20.79
C LYS A 65 -10.97 -14.00 -20.24
N LYS A 66 -11.78 -15.03 -19.96
CA LYS A 66 -13.11 -14.83 -19.35
C LYS A 66 -13.01 -14.28 -17.94
N ILE A 67 -12.02 -14.75 -17.16
CA ILE A 67 -11.75 -14.21 -15.84
C ILE A 67 -11.36 -12.74 -15.96
N GLU A 68 -10.39 -12.42 -16.82
CA GLU A 68 -9.95 -11.03 -17.04
C GLU A 68 -11.10 -10.09 -17.42
N GLU A 69 -11.93 -10.48 -18.38
CA GLU A 69 -13.08 -9.68 -18.80
C GLU A 69 -14.09 -9.46 -17.66
N GLY A 70 -14.28 -10.45 -16.79
CA GLY A 70 -15.12 -10.32 -15.60
C GLY A 70 -14.54 -9.36 -14.56
N VAL A 71 -13.24 -9.49 -14.26
CA VAL A 71 -12.58 -8.70 -13.22
C VAL A 71 -12.31 -7.25 -13.67
N ASN A 72 -12.16 -7.00 -14.97
CA ASN A 72 -11.89 -5.66 -15.52
C ASN A 72 -13.01 -4.64 -15.24
N SER A 73 -14.18 -5.10 -14.79
CA SER A 73 -15.28 -4.25 -14.33
C SER A 73 -15.07 -3.66 -12.93
N ILE A 74 -14.13 -4.20 -12.15
CA ILE A 74 -13.84 -3.77 -10.78
C ILE A 74 -12.98 -2.49 -10.80
N ALA A 75 -13.42 -1.48 -10.05
CA ALA A 75 -12.71 -0.21 -9.98
C ALA A 75 -11.40 -0.32 -9.16
N GLY A 76 -10.35 0.35 -9.63
CA GLY A 76 -9.09 0.51 -8.89
C GLY A 76 -8.07 -0.61 -9.06
N ILE A 77 -8.20 -1.41 -10.12
CA ILE A 77 -7.13 -2.30 -10.60
C ILE A 77 -5.98 -1.43 -11.14
N ASN A 78 -4.76 -1.71 -10.70
CA ASN A 78 -3.53 -1.09 -11.16
C ASN A 78 -2.86 -1.92 -12.27
N SER A 79 -2.76 -3.24 -12.06
CA SER A 79 -2.16 -4.18 -12.99
C SER A 79 -2.89 -5.52 -12.93
N LEU A 80 -3.01 -6.16 -14.08
CA LEU A 80 -3.60 -7.50 -14.21
C LEU A 80 -2.65 -8.35 -15.07
N ILE A 81 -2.27 -9.52 -14.55
CA ILE A 81 -1.35 -10.46 -15.20
C ILE A 81 -1.95 -11.85 -15.10
N SER A 82 -2.19 -12.50 -16.23
CA SER A 82 -2.56 -13.91 -16.30
C SER A 82 -1.41 -14.77 -16.76
N ARG A 83 -1.36 -15.99 -16.25
CA ARG A 83 -0.42 -17.04 -16.66
C ARG A 83 -1.21 -18.33 -16.83
N SER A 84 -1.21 -18.83 -18.06
CA SER A 84 -1.87 -20.07 -18.42
C SER A 84 -0.82 -21.18 -18.49
N TYR A 85 -1.07 -22.24 -17.74
CA TYR A 85 -0.30 -23.48 -17.74
C TYR A 85 -1.20 -24.61 -18.26
N GLU A 86 -0.59 -25.74 -18.62
CA GLU A 86 -1.35 -26.94 -18.96
C GLU A 86 -2.19 -27.37 -17.75
N GLY A 87 -3.51 -27.46 -17.95
CA GLY A 87 -4.42 -27.85 -16.89
C GLY A 87 -4.73 -26.79 -15.81
N GLN A 88 -4.13 -25.58 -15.86
CA GLN A 88 -4.30 -24.58 -14.80
C GLN A 88 -4.11 -23.14 -15.30
N SER A 89 -4.94 -22.22 -14.80
CA SER A 89 -4.80 -20.76 -14.99
C SER A 89 -4.51 -20.08 -13.66
N VAL A 90 -3.56 -19.14 -13.66
CA VAL A 90 -3.25 -18.27 -12.53
C VAL A 90 -3.41 -16.82 -12.98
N VAL A 91 -4.35 -16.11 -12.38
CA VAL A 91 -4.59 -14.68 -12.63
C VAL A 91 -4.21 -13.89 -11.38
N VAL A 92 -3.31 -12.92 -11.55
CA VAL A 92 -2.80 -12.05 -10.48
C VAL A 92 -3.31 -10.64 -10.75
N ILE A 93 -4.03 -10.08 -9.78
CA ILE A 93 -4.61 -8.75 -9.86
C ILE A 93 -3.96 -7.90 -8.76
N GLU A 94 -3.37 -6.78 -9.17
CA GLU A 94 -2.82 -5.78 -8.27
C GLU A 94 -3.74 -4.57 -8.26
N PHE A 95 -4.20 -4.17 -7.07
CA PHE A 95 -5.03 -2.99 -6.87
C PHE A 95 -4.20 -1.78 -6.42
N GLN A 96 -4.78 -0.60 -6.51
CA GLN A 96 -4.16 0.64 -6.04
C GLN A 96 -3.97 0.63 -4.51
N LEU A 97 -2.87 1.21 -4.02
CA LEU A 97 -2.49 1.23 -2.58
C LEU A 97 -3.54 1.77 -1.62
N HIS A 98 -4.50 2.58 -2.09
CA HIS A 98 -5.54 3.15 -1.23
C HIS A 98 -6.73 2.20 -1.04
N ILE A 99 -6.77 1.06 -1.74
CA ILE A 99 -7.79 0.04 -1.61
C ILE A 99 -7.36 -0.96 -0.54
N ASN A 100 -8.29 -1.27 0.37
CA ASN A 100 -8.05 -2.30 1.38
C ASN A 100 -8.05 -3.69 0.71
N GLY A 101 -7.01 -4.50 0.97
CA GLY A 101 -6.88 -5.84 0.39
C GLY A 101 -8.05 -6.78 0.69
N ARG A 102 -8.72 -6.63 1.84
CA ARG A 102 -9.94 -7.41 2.15
C ARG A 102 -11.12 -7.01 1.28
N LYS A 103 -11.31 -5.71 1.07
CA LYS A 103 -12.36 -5.19 0.19
C LYS A 103 -12.12 -5.63 -1.26
N ALA A 104 -10.87 -5.57 -1.72
CA ALA A 104 -10.50 -6.08 -3.04
C ALA A 104 -10.82 -7.57 -3.20
N ALA A 105 -10.57 -8.40 -2.19
CA ALA A 105 -10.92 -9.82 -2.23
C ALA A 105 -12.44 -10.04 -2.23
N ASP A 106 -13.21 -9.21 -1.52
CA ASP A 106 -14.68 -9.27 -1.51
C ASP A 106 -15.27 -8.83 -2.86
N ASP A 107 -14.69 -7.83 -3.53
CA ASP A 107 -15.14 -7.35 -4.84
C ASP A 107 -14.85 -8.38 -5.97
N VAL A 108 -13.83 -9.23 -5.78
CA VAL A 108 -13.43 -10.29 -6.75
C VAL A 108 -14.21 -11.60 -6.56
N ARG A 109 -14.77 -11.85 -5.36
CA ARG A 109 -15.52 -13.07 -5.03
C ARG A 109 -16.88 -13.15 -5.72
#